data_AF-A0A917HRJ2-F1
#
_entry.id   AF-A0A917HRJ2-F1
#
_cell.length_a   1.000
_cell.length_b   1.000
_cell.length_c   1.000
_cell.angle_alpha   90.00
_cell.angle_beta   90.00
_cell.angle_gamma   90.00
#
_symmetry.space_group_name_H-M   'P 1'
#
loop_
_entity.id
_entity.type
_entity.pdbx_description
1 polymer ?
#
loop_
_entity_poly.entity_id
_entity_poly.type
_entity_poly.pdbx_seq_one_letter_code
_entity_poly.pdbx_strand_id
1 'polypeptide(L)'
;MKKISLKNLKDELGHQSQEELIGLCIALTKFKKENKELLSYLLFEASDEEAYIEGVKEEIDSLFEQINTKSFFYIRKSVRKILTTTKKYIRYSNKKETEVVLLMYFCRKLLDFKPSIKNSPRLQNTFDRQLVLIKKALSSLHEDLQFDYQAELDELQN
;
A
#
# COMPACT_ATOMS: atom_id res chain seq x y z
N MET A 1 -20.87 -22.19 -6.98
CA MET A 1 -19.97 -22.94 -6.08
C MET A 1 -20.45 -22.82 -4.64
N LYS A 2 -20.49 -23.91 -3.87
CA LYS A 2 -20.76 -23.85 -2.43
C LYS A 2 -19.57 -23.15 -1.74
N LYS A 3 -19.83 -22.24 -0.82
CA LYS A 3 -18.78 -21.57 -0.04
C LYS A 3 -18.26 -22.56 1.01
N ILE A 4 -16.97 -22.91 0.93
CA ILE A 4 -16.27 -23.70 1.94
C ILE A 4 -15.71 -22.72 3.00
N SER A 5 -15.71 -23.10 4.27
CA SER A 5 -15.18 -22.27 5.35
C SER A 5 -13.64 -22.22 5.31
N LEU A 6 -13.04 -21.13 5.81
CA LEU A 6 -11.58 -21.02 5.93
C LEU A 6 -10.98 -22.12 6.81
N LYS A 7 -11.72 -22.58 7.83
CA LYS A 7 -11.30 -23.66 8.71
C LYS A 7 -11.11 -24.96 7.92
N ASN A 8 -12.11 -25.37 7.15
CA ASN A 8 -12.04 -26.59 6.36
C ASN A 8 -10.95 -26.51 5.28
N LEU A 9 -10.75 -25.34 4.65
CA LEU A 9 -9.66 -25.14 3.70
C LEU A 9 -8.28 -25.29 4.37
N LYS A 10 -8.12 -24.75 5.58
CA LYS A 10 -6.87 -24.86 6.34
C LYS A 10 -6.59 -26.30 6.74
N ASP A 11 -7.62 -27.01 7.21
CA ASP A 11 -7.51 -28.42 7.60
C ASP A 11 -7.11 -29.28 6.39
N GLU A 12 -7.75 -29.06 5.23
CA GLU A 12 -7.43 -29.79 4.00
C GLU A 12 -6.02 -29.50 3.48
N LEU A 13 -5.58 -28.24 3.52
CA LEU A 13 -4.20 -27.87 3.17
C LEU A 13 -3.17 -28.54 4.10
N GLY A 14 -3.53 -28.79 5.37
CA GLY A 14 -2.68 -29.51 6.31
C GLY A 14 -2.50 -31.00 6.00
N HIS A 15 -3.37 -31.58 5.18
CA HIS A 15 -3.27 -32.98 4.72
C HIS A 15 -2.49 -33.14 3.41
N GLN A 16 -2.13 -32.04 2.74
CA GLN A 16 -1.38 -32.09 1.48
C GLN A 16 0.12 -32.27 1.72
N SER A 17 0.78 -32.96 0.81
CA SER A 17 2.24 -33.05 0.77
C SER A 17 2.87 -31.71 0.35
N GLN A 18 4.18 -31.56 0.58
CA GLN A 18 4.91 -30.35 0.18
C GLN A 18 4.84 -30.09 -1.33
N GLU A 19 4.95 -31.13 -2.15
CA GLU A 19 4.87 -31.01 -3.61
C GLU A 19 3.48 -30.56 -4.07
N GLU A 20 2.42 -31.12 -3.47
CA GLU A 20 1.03 -30.71 -3.75
C GLU A 20 0.79 -29.26 -3.32
N LEU A 21 1.29 -28.84 -2.16
CA LEU A 21 1.20 -27.45 -1.70
C LEU A 21 1.89 -26.48 -2.66
N ILE A 22 3.08 -26.81 -3.14
CA ILE A 22 3.76 -26.01 -4.17
C ILE A 22 2.92 -25.95 -5.45
N GLY A 23 2.35 -27.08 -5.89
CA GLY A 23 1.44 -27.15 -7.03
C GLY A 23 0.22 -26.22 -6.88
N LEU A 24 -0.39 -26.21 -5.70
CA LEU A 24 -1.50 -25.32 -5.35
C LEU A 24 -1.07 -23.84 -5.36
N CYS A 25 0.08 -23.50 -4.77
CA CYS A 25 0.62 -22.15 -4.81
C CYS A 25 0.88 -21.68 -6.26
N ILE A 26 1.40 -22.55 -7.13
CA ILE A 26 1.60 -22.24 -8.55
C ILE A 26 0.26 -22.02 -9.26
N ALA A 27 -0.76 -22.83 -8.97
CA ALA A 27 -2.09 -22.63 -9.52
C ALA A 27 -2.68 -21.26 -9.09
N LEU A 28 -2.55 -20.90 -7.81
CA LEU A 28 -3.02 -19.62 -7.27
C LEU A 28 -2.31 -18.41 -7.89
N THR A 29 -1.00 -18.50 -8.11
CA THR A 29 -0.21 -17.42 -8.73
C THR A 29 -0.52 -17.24 -10.21
N LYS A 30 -0.77 -18.33 -10.95
CA LYS A 30 -1.25 -18.27 -12.34
C LYS A 30 -2.66 -17.69 -12.46
N PHE A 31 -3.51 -17.91 -11.45
CA PHE A 31 -4.88 -17.44 -11.48
C PHE A 31 -5.03 -15.92 -11.35
N LYS A 32 -4.25 -15.26 -10.47
CA LYS A 32 -4.37 -13.82 -10.21
C LYS A 32 -3.00 -13.15 -10.09
N LYS A 33 -2.81 -12.03 -10.81
CA LYS A 33 -1.59 -11.22 -10.73
C LYS A 33 -1.24 -10.81 -9.29
N GLU A 34 -2.24 -10.38 -8.52
CA GLU A 34 -2.05 -9.99 -7.12
C GLU A 34 -1.51 -11.13 -6.24
N ASN A 35 -1.84 -12.39 -6.55
CA ASN A 35 -1.32 -13.54 -5.80
C ASN A 35 0.17 -13.75 -6.11
N LYS A 36 0.56 -13.55 -7.38
CA LYS A 36 1.97 -13.60 -7.77
C LYS A 36 2.77 -12.48 -7.11
N GLU A 37 2.24 -11.26 -7.10
CA GLU A 37 2.86 -10.11 -6.43
C GLU A 37 3.03 -10.38 -4.93
N LEU A 38 1.98 -10.83 -4.23
CA LEU A 38 2.07 -11.17 -2.81
C LEU A 38 3.08 -12.29 -2.53
N LEU A 39 3.08 -13.36 -3.33
CA LEU A 39 4.05 -14.44 -3.13
C LEU A 39 5.48 -13.96 -3.39
N SER A 40 5.68 -13.04 -4.34
CA SER A 40 6.98 -12.44 -4.60
C SER A 40 7.46 -11.64 -3.38
N TYR A 41 6.58 -10.82 -2.79
CA TYR A 41 6.88 -10.12 -1.55
C TYR A 41 7.27 -11.09 -0.43
N LEU A 42 6.44 -12.11 -0.17
CA LEU A 42 6.65 -13.05 0.94
C LEU A 42 7.94 -13.86 0.81
N LEU A 43 8.38 -14.20 -0.40
CA LEU A 43 9.55 -15.04 -0.62
C LEU A 43 10.86 -14.26 -0.80
N PHE A 44 10.80 -13.02 -1.32
CA PHE A 44 12.00 -12.31 -1.75
C PHE A 44 12.19 -10.93 -1.10
N GLU A 45 11.12 -10.26 -0.68
CA GLU A 45 11.19 -8.87 -0.21
C GLU A 45 10.94 -8.75 1.29
N ALA A 46 10.19 -9.67 1.89
CA ALA A 46 9.79 -9.60 3.30
C ALA A 46 10.96 -9.63 4.30
N SER A 47 12.13 -10.13 3.89
CA SER A 47 13.35 -10.13 4.70
C SER A 47 14.03 -8.76 4.78
N ASP A 48 13.80 -7.89 3.81
CA ASP A 48 14.37 -6.53 3.74
C ASP A 48 13.25 -5.52 3.48
N GLU A 49 12.61 -5.10 4.58
CA GLU A 49 11.46 -4.20 4.51
C GLU A 49 11.85 -2.79 4.07
N GLU A 50 13.06 -2.35 4.37
CA GLU A 50 13.55 -1.03 3.98
C GLU A 50 13.71 -0.95 2.45
N ALA A 51 14.35 -1.96 1.84
CA ALA A 51 14.46 -2.06 0.39
C ALA A 51 13.07 -2.16 -0.28
N TYR A 52 12.14 -2.90 0.33
CA TYR A 52 10.76 -2.99 -0.15
C TYR A 52 10.06 -1.62 -0.15
N ILE A 53 10.16 -0.89 0.96
CA ILE A 53 9.57 0.45 1.10
C ILE A 53 10.14 1.38 0.03
N GLU A 54 11.45 1.36 -0.19
CA GLU A 54 12.08 2.24 -1.18
C GLU A 54 11.66 1.90 -2.61
N GLY A 55 11.61 0.62 -2.98
CA GLY A 55 11.08 0.21 -4.28
C GLY A 55 9.63 0.63 -4.51
N VAL A 56 8.80 0.60 -3.46
CA VAL A 56 7.41 1.10 -3.55
C VAL A 56 7.36 2.63 -3.71
N LYS A 57 8.24 3.38 -3.05
CA LYS A 57 8.33 4.84 -3.24
C LYS A 57 8.74 5.20 -4.66
N GLU A 58 9.72 4.51 -5.23
CA GLU A 58 10.12 4.69 -6.63
C GLU A 58 8.95 4.42 -7.60
N GLU A 59 8.17 3.37 -7.35
CA GLU A 59 6.97 3.10 -8.15
C GLU A 59 5.92 4.22 -7.99
N ILE A 60 5.69 4.71 -6.78
CA ILE A 60 4.79 5.85 -6.53
C ILE A 60 5.24 7.06 -7.35
N ASP A 61 6.54 7.36 -7.34
CA ASP A 61 7.12 8.48 -8.09
C ASP A 61 6.89 8.34 -9.59
N SER A 62 7.22 7.19 -10.16
CA SER A 62 6.97 6.90 -11.58
C SER A 62 5.49 7.07 -11.95
N LEU A 63 4.58 6.64 -11.07
CA LEU A 63 3.15 6.78 -11.32
C LEU A 63 2.67 8.24 -11.22
N PHE A 64 3.24 9.05 -10.34
CA PHE A 64 2.94 10.48 -10.23
C PHE A 64 3.43 11.27 -11.45
N GLU A 65 4.60 10.93 -11.99
CA GLU A 65 5.12 11.54 -13.22
C GLU A 65 4.24 11.25 -14.44
N GLN A 66 3.60 10.08 -14.47
CA GLN A 66 2.69 9.67 -15.55
C GLN A 66 1.29 10.29 -15.44
N ILE A 67 1.02 11.18 -14.47
CA ILE A 67 -0.29 11.80 -14.32
C ILE A 67 -0.57 12.75 -15.49
N ASN A 68 -1.69 12.50 -16.16
CA ASN A 68 -2.22 13.44 -17.14
C ASN A 68 -2.80 14.68 -16.43
N THR A 69 -2.10 15.82 -16.57
CA THR A 69 -2.43 17.11 -15.96
C THR A 69 -3.41 17.96 -16.77
N LYS A 70 -3.89 17.49 -17.93
CA LYS A 70 -4.81 18.25 -18.82
C LYS A 70 -6.13 18.63 -18.14
N SER A 71 -6.56 17.87 -17.14
CA SER A 71 -7.78 18.17 -16.38
C SER A 71 -7.72 17.56 -14.99
N PHE A 72 -8.31 18.24 -14.00
CA PHE A 72 -8.54 17.70 -12.65
C PHE A 72 -9.34 16.40 -12.65
N PHE A 73 -10.10 16.09 -13.70
CA PHE A 73 -10.71 14.76 -13.83
C PHE A 73 -9.65 13.65 -13.96
N TYR A 74 -8.68 13.83 -14.85
CA TYR A 74 -7.61 12.85 -15.07
C TYR A 74 -6.67 12.77 -13.88
N ILE A 75 -6.33 13.92 -13.27
CA ILE A 75 -5.53 13.96 -12.04
C ILE A 75 -6.20 13.14 -10.94
N ARG A 76 -7.47 13.39 -10.64
CA ARG A 76 -8.23 12.63 -9.62
C ARG A 76 -8.28 11.13 -9.93
N LYS A 77 -8.44 10.77 -11.21
CA LYS A 77 -8.46 9.37 -11.65
C LYS A 77 -7.11 8.70 -11.38
N SER A 78 -6.01 9.34 -11.74
CA SER A 78 -4.67 8.79 -11.53
C SER A 78 -4.30 8.75 -10.05
N VAL A 79 -4.52 9.83 -9.29
CA VAL A 79 -4.26 9.87 -7.84
C VAL A 79 -5.00 8.74 -7.11
N ARG A 80 -6.27 8.48 -7.47
CA ARG A 80 -7.03 7.36 -6.89
C ARG A 80 -6.40 6.01 -7.23
N LYS A 81 -5.90 5.84 -8.46
CA LYS A 81 -5.22 4.61 -8.89
C LYS A 81 -3.93 4.43 -8.09
N ILE A 82 -3.11 5.47 -7.95
CA ILE A 82 -1.87 5.46 -7.17
C ILE A 82 -2.17 5.05 -5.73
N LEU A 83 -3.12 5.73 -5.07
CA LEU A 83 -3.50 5.41 -3.70
C LEU A 83 -3.98 3.95 -3.54
N THR A 84 -4.71 3.43 -4.53
CA THR A 84 -5.16 2.02 -4.52
C THR A 84 -3.97 1.07 -4.64
N THR A 85 -2.98 1.39 -5.46
CA THR A 85 -1.73 0.65 -5.60
C THR A 85 -0.90 0.72 -4.30
N THR A 86 -0.70 1.91 -3.73
CA THR A 86 0.01 2.07 -2.44
C THR A 86 -0.64 1.22 -1.34
N LYS A 87 -1.98 1.26 -1.21
CA LYS A 87 -2.71 0.42 -0.24
C LYS A 87 -2.65 -1.08 -0.54
N LYS A 88 -2.39 -1.47 -1.78
CA LYS A 88 -2.17 -2.87 -2.14
C LYS A 88 -0.81 -3.33 -1.61
N TYR A 89 0.25 -2.54 -1.79
CA TYR A 89 1.59 -2.83 -1.26
C TYR A 89 1.64 -2.83 0.27
N ILE A 90 0.98 -1.86 0.92
CA ILE A 90 0.81 -1.87 2.39
C ILE A 90 0.17 -3.18 2.87
N ARG A 91 -0.84 -3.69 2.15
CA ARG A 91 -1.51 -4.97 2.50
C ARG A 91 -0.62 -6.20 2.30
N TYR A 92 0.39 -6.14 1.44
CA TYR A 92 1.34 -7.22 1.28
C TYR A 92 2.28 -7.31 2.48
N SER A 93 2.82 -6.16 2.89
CA SER A 93 3.66 -6.06 4.09
C SER A 93 2.92 -6.36 5.38
N ASN A 94 1.69 -5.84 5.52
CA ASN A 94 0.87 -5.99 6.71
C ASN A 94 1.55 -5.45 8.01
N LYS A 95 2.62 -4.64 7.88
CA LYS A 95 3.27 -3.92 8.98
C LYS A 95 2.71 -2.50 9.11
N LYS A 96 2.51 -2.06 10.36
CA LYS A 96 1.95 -0.73 10.65
C LYS A 96 2.91 0.42 10.36
N GLU A 97 4.20 0.18 10.54
CA GLU A 97 5.24 1.13 10.18
C GLU A 97 5.26 1.39 8.67
N THR A 98 5.28 0.32 7.86
CA THR A 98 5.17 0.42 6.39
C THR A 98 3.89 1.16 5.95
N GLU A 99 2.77 0.96 6.65
CA GLU A 99 1.54 1.72 6.41
C GLU A 99 1.72 3.23 6.62
N VAL A 100 2.36 3.63 7.73
CA VAL A 100 2.65 5.04 8.04
C VAL A 100 3.58 5.65 6.99
N VAL A 101 4.73 5.03 6.75
CA VAL A 101 5.77 5.55 5.84
C VAL A 101 5.23 5.75 4.42
N LEU A 102 4.55 4.73 3.86
CA LEU A 102 4.06 4.81 2.47
C LEU A 102 2.89 5.80 2.30
N LEU A 103 2.01 5.92 3.29
CA LEU A 103 0.92 6.90 3.23
C LEU A 103 1.45 8.33 3.40
N MET A 104 2.44 8.55 4.28
CA MET A 104 3.10 9.85 4.43
C MET A 104 3.81 10.25 3.15
N TYR A 105 4.55 9.33 2.53
CA TYR A 105 5.21 9.57 1.25
C TYR A 105 4.19 9.93 0.15
N PHE A 106 3.11 9.17 0.01
CA PHE A 106 2.03 9.49 -0.91
C PHE A 106 1.45 10.89 -0.67
N CYS A 107 1.24 11.27 0.59
CA CYS A 107 0.72 12.59 0.96
C CYS A 107 1.69 13.71 0.57
N ARG A 108 2.99 13.52 0.81
CA ARG A 108 4.05 14.45 0.39
C ARG A 108 4.05 14.66 -1.12
N LYS A 109 4.10 13.57 -1.91
CA LYS A 109 4.03 13.64 -3.38
C LYS A 109 2.76 14.32 -3.86
N LEU A 110 1.63 14.09 -3.19
CA LEU A 110 0.36 14.71 -3.54
C LEU A 110 0.34 16.23 -3.26
N LEU A 111 0.99 16.70 -2.19
CA LEU A 111 1.12 18.14 -1.88
C LEU A 111 2.05 18.85 -2.86
N ASP A 112 3.19 18.24 -3.18
CA ASP A 112 4.20 18.79 -4.10
C ASP A 112 3.74 18.80 -5.56
N PHE A 113 2.71 18.02 -5.88
CA PHE A 113 2.18 17.87 -7.22
C PHE A 113 1.60 19.18 -7.79
N LYS A 114 1.90 19.45 -9.06
CA LYS A 114 1.34 20.56 -9.83
C LYS A 114 0.47 20.05 -10.99
N PRO A 115 -0.75 20.58 -11.18
CA PRO A 115 -1.37 21.71 -10.48
C PRO A 115 -1.82 21.38 -9.04
N SER A 116 -1.75 22.39 -8.16
CA SER A 116 -1.98 22.21 -6.71
C SER A 116 -3.33 21.57 -6.40
N ILE A 117 -3.33 20.65 -5.45
CA ILE A 117 -4.51 19.93 -4.98
C ILE A 117 -5.55 20.82 -4.30
N LYS A 118 -5.15 21.99 -3.79
CA LYS A 118 -6.04 22.96 -3.14
C LYS A 118 -7.13 23.46 -4.08
N ASN A 119 -6.89 23.39 -5.39
CA ASN A 119 -7.85 23.73 -6.43
C ASN A 119 -8.93 22.64 -6.65
N SER A 120 -8.83 21.50 -5.95
CA SER A 120 -9.82 20.42 -6.04
C SER A 120 -10.22 19.93 -4.64
N PRO A 121 -11.44 20.25 -4.18
CA PRO A 121 -11.94 19.77 -2.88
C PRO A 121 -11.87 18.25 -2.72
N ARG A 122 -12.00 17.50 -3.83
CA ARG A 122 -11.91 16.03 -3.79
C ARG A 122 -10.48 15.51 -3.57
N LEU A 123 -9.47 16.21 -4.10
CA LEU A 123 -8.07 15.86 -3.84
C LEU A 123 -7.69 16.23 -2.41
N GLN A 124 -8.10 17.42 -1.94
CA GLN A 124 -7.92 17.82 -0.55
C GLN A 124 -8.55 16.81 0.42
N ASN A 125 -9.83 16.44 0.21
CA ASN A 125 -10.48 15.41 1.01
C ASN A 125 -9.77 14.04 0.96
N THR A 126 -9.06 13.73 -0.12
CA THR A 126 -8.30 12.46 -0.23
C THR A 126 -7.06 12.52 0.66
N PHE A 127 -6.36 13.64 0.64
CA PHE A 127 -5.22 13.94 1.50
C PHE A 127 -5.64 13.93 2.99
N ASP A 128 -6.68 14.67 3.36
CA ASP A 128 -7.15 14.76 4.75
C ASP A 128 -7.54 13.38 5.31
N ARG A 129 -8.18 12.54 4.49
CA ARG A 129 -8.51 11.15 4.88
C ARG A 129 -7.27 10.29 5.08
N GLN A 130 -6.19 10.51 4.32
CA GLN A 130 -4.95 9.76 4.52
C GLN A 130 -4.27 10.20 5.81
N LEU A 131 -4.28 11.50 6.14
CA LEU A 131 -3.80 11.99 7.43
C LEU A 131 -4.51 11.33 8.61
N VAL A 132 -5.83 11.18 8.55
CA VAL A 132 -6.59 10.48 9.60
C VAL A 132 -6.16 9.02 9.74
N LEU A 133 -5.89 8.33 8.62
CA LEU A 133 -5.41 6.95 8.65
C LEU A 133 -3.99 6.85 9.20
N ILE A 134 -3.10 7.77 8.82
CA ILE A 134 -1.73 7.86 9.34
C ILE A 134 -1.78 8.03 10.86
N LYS A 135 -2.53 9.01 11.37
CA LYS A 135 -2.66 9.24 12.83
C LYS A 135 -3.14 7.99 13.58
N LYS A 136 -4.09 7.25 13.00
CA LYS A 136 -4.61 6.00 13.59
C LYS A 136 -3.58 4.86 13.55
N ALA A 137 -2.82 4.73 12.47
CA ALA A 137 -1.76 3.73 12.37
C ALA A 137 -0.61 4.07 13.32
N LEU A 138 -0.24 5.35 13.38
CA LEU A 138 0.79 5.89 14.26
C LEU A 138 0.51 5.59 15.73
N SER A 139 -0.73 5.82 16.20
CA SER A 139 -1.13 5.53 17.59
C SER A 139 -1.05 4.04 17.99
N SER A 140 -0.83 3.13 17.03
CA SER A 140 -0.62 1.70 17.29
C SER A 140 0.85 1.26 17.29
N LEU A 141 1.78 2.18 16.99
CA LEU A 141 3.22 1.94 17.00
C LEU A 141 3.81 2.13 18.40
N HIS A 142 5.08 1.75 18.57
CA HIS A 142 5.85 2.01 19.78
C HIS A 142 6.06 3.52 20.01
N GLU A 143 6.20 3.96 21.26
CA GLU A 143 6.30 5.39 21.62
C GLU A 143 7.47 6.10 20.92
N ASP A 144 8.63 5.45 20.80
CA ASP A 144 9.80 6.03 20.11
C ASP A 144 9.48 6.34 18.64
N LEU A 145 8.92 5.37 17.92
CA LEU A 145 8.51 5.54 16.53
C LEU A 145 7.36 6.55 16.38
N GLN A 146 6.49 6.65 17.39
CA GLN A 146 5.43 7.67 17.38
C GLN A 146 6.02 9.07 17.36
N PHE A 147 7.04 9.32 18.19
CA PHE A 147 7.67 10.63 18.26
C PHE A 147 8.32 11.02 16.93
N ASP A 148 9.10 10.11 16.33
CA ASP A 148 9.81 10.36 15.08
C ASP A 148 8.85 10.68 13.92
N TYR A 149 7.84 9.83 13.71
CA TYR A 149 6.88 10.03 12.62
C TYR A 149 5.90 11.18 12.89
N GLN A 150 5.67 11.57 14.14
CA GLN A 150 4.82 12.72 14.46
C GLN A 150 5.46 14.03 13.97
N ALA A 151 6.78 14.19 14.14
CA ALA A 151 7.49 15.36 13.64
C ALA A 151 7.36 15.49 12.10
N GLU A 152 7.59 14.39 11.37
CA GLU A 152 7.42 14.36 9.92
C GLU A 152 5.95 14.61 9.49
N LEU A 153 4.98 14.16 10.28
CA LEU A 153 3.57 14.39 10.01
C LEU A 153 3.21 15.86 10.16
N ASP A 154 3.74 16.52 11.18
CA ASP A 154 3.51 17.95 11.45
C ASP A 154 4.09 18.81 10.33
N GLU A 155 5.24 18.44 9.77
CA GLU A 155 5.80 19.09 8.57
C GLU A 155 4.85 19.00 7.35
N LEU A 156 4.11 17.90 7.18
CA LEU A 156 3.14 17.75 6.10
C LEU A 156 1.87 18.60 6.29
N GLN A 157 1.58 19.03 7.52
CA GLN A 157 0.39 19.84 7.82
C GLN A 157 0.65 21.34 7.67
N ASN A 158 1.92 21.77 7.69
CA ASN A 158 2.36 23.16 7.58
C ASN A 158 2.57 23.59 6.12
#